data_AF-A0A5E6N5X0-F1
#
_entry.id   AF-A0A5E6N5X0-F1
#
_cell.length_a   1.000
_cell.length_b   1.000
_cell.length_c   1.000
_cell.angle_alpha   90.00
_cell.angle_beta   90.00
_cell.angle_gamma   90.00
#
_symmetry.space_group_name_H-M   'P 1'
#
loop_
_entity.id
_entity.type
_entity.pdbx_description
1 polymer ?
#
loop_
_entity_poly.entity_id
_entity_poly.type
_entity_poly.pdbx_seq_one_letter_code
_entity_poly.pdbx_strand_id
1 'polypeptide(L)'
;MTQLSASFPSKVKYLSTTRYLEGGASVEGYENFNLAMHTLDNVESVIHNRALLVQHYNLPSEPKWLNQTHSEICVDAQSNDCEGDSVITCKQGVVCAVMTADCLPIFASNQSGTQVGVAHAGWQGILNGVIESFIKAFDEHNLLIHFGPAICAKNLEVGSEVFECFITKNKKLSAALTQKGDKYHLDIYQAARIILNDLGVDAITGGDQCTVEQDKTYFSYRRDGANSGRMAHLIWIDS
;
A
#
# COMPACT_ATOMS: atom_id res chain seq x y z
N MET A 1 16.32 -6.73 8.88
CA MET A 1 15.85 -5.49 8.24
C MET A 1 16.24 -5.54 6.77
N THR A 2 15.33 -5.95 5.89
CA THR A 2 15.52 -5.88 4.43
C THR A 2 15.30 -4.44 4.01
N GLN A 3 16.37 -3.64 4.06
CA GLN A 3 16.36 -2.26 3.57
C GLN A 3 16.46 -2.29 2.04
N LEU A 4 15.35 -2.62 1.37
CA LEU A 4 15.21 -2.58 -0.09
C LEU A 4 15.03 -1.13 -0.51
N SER A 5 16.14 -0.36 -0.57
CA SER A 5 16.08 1.10 -0.67
C SER A 5 15.47 1.54 -2.01
N ALA A 6 14.26 2.06 -1.95
CA ALA A 6 13.94 3.27 -2.68
C ALA A 6 15.04 4.29 -2.33
N SER A 7 15.65 4.94 -3.32
CA SER A 7 16.56 6.06 -3.02
C SER A 7 15.75 7.31 -2.68
N PHE A 8 14.85 7.22 -1.70
CA PHE A 8 14.24 8.41 -1.14
C PHE A 8 15.32 9.27 -0.45
N PRO A 9 15.12 10.59 -0.37
CA PRO A 9 16.03 11.47 0.36
C PRO A 9 16.25 10.98 1.79
N SER A 10 17.43 11.20 2.37
CA SER A 10 17.84 10.61 3.66
C SER A 10 16.91 10.90 4.84
N LYS A 11 16.21 12.04 4.81
CA LYS A 11 15.21 12.46 5.80
C LYS A 11 13.84 11.79 5.62
N VAL A 12 13.58 11.16 4.48
CA VAL A 12 12.35 10.41 4.24
C VAL A 12 12.56 9.00 4.75
N LYS A 13 11.69 8.56 5.66
CA LYS A 13 11.67 7.20 6.19
C LYS A 13 10.40 6.52 5.73
N TYR A 14 10.51 5.24 5.47
CA TYR A 14 9.36 4.41 5.14
C TYR A 14 9.59 2.99 5.65
N LEU A 15 8.50 2.27 5.91
CA LEU A 15 8.53 0.88 6.29
C LEU A 15 7.26 0.17 5.83
N SER A 16 7.40 -1.14 5.58
CA SER A 16 6.27 -2.06 5.47
C SER A 16 6.38 -3.08 6.59
N THR A 17 5.33 -3.23 7.39
CA THR A 17 5.35 -4.20 8.48
C THR A 17 5.22 -5.62 7.95
N THR A 18 5.77 -6.58 8.70
CA THR A 18 5.54 -8.01 8.50
C THR A 18 4.39 -8.49 9.37
N ARG A 19 3.86 -9.68 9.07
CA ARG A 19 2.79 -10.28 9.87
C ARG A 19 3.23 -10.71 11.27
N TYR A 20 4.53 -10.89 11.47
CA TYR A 20 5.13 -11.23 12.76
C TYR A 20 6.03 -10.09 13.25
N LEU A 21 5.86 -9.72 14.51
CA LEU A 21 6.67 -8.83 15.32
C LEU A 21 6.72 -9.40 16.75
N GLU A 22 7.91 -9.38 17.36
CA GLU A 22 8.03 -9.80 18.75
C GLU A 22 7.13 -8.94 19.66
N GLY A 23 6.28 -9.60 20.45
CA GLY A 23 5.29 -8.95 21.31
C GLY A 23 3.90 -8.75 20.69
N GLY A 24 3.68 -9.15 19.43
CA GLY A 24 2.36 -9.12 18.79
C GLY A 24 1.35 -10.05 19.48
N ALA A 25 0.09 -9.62 19.60
CA ALA A 25 -0.91 -10.24 20.45
C ALA A 25 -2.04 -11.00 19.73
N SER A 26 -2.21 -10.80 18.41
CA SER A 26 -3.32 -11.38 17.67
C SER A 26 -3.18 -12.91 17.50
N VAL A 27 -4.30 -13.62 17.34
CA VAL A 27 -4.35 -15.09 17.24
C VAL A 27 -5.34 -15.56 16.16
N GLU A 28 -5.48 -16.88 15.97
CA GLU A 28 -6.55 -17.52 15.18
C GLU A 28 -6.74 -16.97 13.75
N GLY A 29 -5.67 -16.94 12.96
CA GLY A 29 -5.66 -16.46 11.57
C GLY A 29 -5.12 -15.03 11.42
N TYR A 30 -5.29 -14.20 12.45
CA TYR A 30 -4.68 -12.86 12.55
C TYR A 30 -3.29 -12.89 13.18
N GLU A 31 -2.69 -14.09 13.28
CA GLU A 31 -1.57 -14.38 14.16
C GLU A 31 -0.51 -13.27 14.21
N ASN A 32 -0.26 -12.86 15.44
CA ASN A 32 0.75 -11.94 15.90
C ASN A 32 0.46 -10.45 15.64
N PHE A 33 0.78 -9.89 14.47
CA PHE A 33 0.87 -8.42 14.30
C PHE A 33 -0.18 -7.82 13.36
N ASN A 34 -1.45 -8.13 13.59
CA ASN A 34 -2.55 -7.47 12.86
C ASN A 34 -2.80 -6.04 13.37
N LEU A 35 -2.93 -5.09 12.44
CA LEU A 35 -3.10 -3.65 12.73
C LEU A 35 -4.48 -3.11 12.34
N ALA A 36 -5.36 -3.94 11.78
CA ALA A 36 -6.66 -3.50 11.26
C ALA A 36 -7.80 -3.63 12.28
N MET A 37 -8.48 -2.51 12.52
CA MET A 37 -9.65 -2.43 13.42
C MET A 37 -10.96 -2.89 12.76
N HIS A 38 -10.96 -3.13 11.45
CA HIS A 38 -12.14 -3.51 10.65
C HIS A 38 -12.19 -5.01 10.33
N THR A 39 -11.25 -5.80 10.85
CA THR A 39 -11.26 -7.27 10.77
C THR A 39 -12.07 -7.90 11.91
N LEU A 40 -12.26 -9.22 11.89
CA LEU A 40 -12.93 -9.95 12.99
C LEU A 40 -11.97 -10.29 14.16
N ASP A 41 -10.78 -9.69 14.17
CA ASP A 41 -9.79 -9.86 15.24
C ASP A 41 -10.25 -9.23 16.56
N ASN A 42 -9.63 -9.65 17.66
CA ASN A 42 -9.86 -9.07 18.97
C ASN A 42 -9.34 -7.62 19.02
N VAL A 43 -10.25 -6.68 19.35
CA VAL A 43 -9.95 -5.24 19.36
C VAL A 43 -8.82 -4.87 20.33
N GLU A 44 -8.73 -5.51 21.50
CA GLU A 44 -7.67 -5.24 22.46
C GLU A 44 -6.30 -5.67 21.91
N SER A 45 -6.26 -6.78 21.18
CA SER A 45 -5.05 -7.26 20.50
C SER A 45 -4.59 -6.28 19.43
N VAL A 46 -5.50 -5.73 18.63
CA VAL A 46 -5.18 -4.74 17.60
C VAL A 46 -4.71 -3.42 18.22
N ILE A 47 -5.34 -2.96 19.31
CA ILE A 47 -4.90 -1.76 20.05
C ILE A 47 -3.49 -1.97 20.59
N HIS A 48 -3.21 -3.13 21.19
CA HIS A 48 -1.88 -3.50 21.66
C HIS A 48 -0.85 -3.50 20.52
N ASN A 49 -1.18 -4.11 19.37
CA ASN A 49 -0.29 -4.14 18.21
C ASN A 49 -0.01 -2.74 17.64
N ARG A 50 -1.00 -1.83 17.65
CA ARG A 50 -0.79 -0.43 17.23
C ARG A 50 0.12 0.33 18.20
N ALA A 51 -0.03 0.12 19.51
CA ALA A 51 0.90 0.69 20.49
C ALA A 51 2.32 0.12 20.31
N LEU A 52 2.44 -1.18 20.07
CA LEU A 52 3.70 -1.86 19.78
C LEU A 52 4.35 -1.33 18.51
N LEU A 53 3.58 -1.04 17.45
CA LEU A 53 4.08 -0.44 16.21
C LEU A 53 4.83 0.87 16.48
N VAL A 54 4.21 1.77 17.23
CA VAL A 54 4.79 3.09 17.55
C VAL A 54 6.06 2.94 18.37
N GLN A 55 6.03 2.09 19.40
CA GLN A 55 7.17 1.87 20.30
C GLN A 55 8.33 1.16 19.63
N HIS A 56 8.06 0.07 18.90
CA HIS A 56 9.09 -0.78 18.29
C HIS A 56 9.86 -0.05 17.20
N TYR A 57 9.16 0.72 16.36
CA TYR A 57 9.78 1.47 15.25
C TYR A 57 10.14 2.90 15.62
N ASN A 58 9.93 3.31 16.88
CA ASN A 58 10.18 4.66 17.37
C ASN A 58 9.56 5.74 16.46
N LEU A 59 8.27 5.57 16.15
CA LEU A 59 7.56 6.47 15.25
C LEU A 59 7.44 7.86 15.86
N PRO A 60 7.58 8.95 15.08
CA PRO A 60 7.52 10.32 15.59
C PRO A 60 6.10 10.74 16.00
N SER A 61 5.07 10.06 15.50
CA SER A 61 3.67 10.25 15.87
C SER A 61 2.88 8.95 15.68
N GLU A 62 1.65 8.95 16.20
CA GLU A 62 0.65 7.97 15.76
C GLU A 62 0.44 8.06 14.24
N PRO A 63 0.29 6.92 13.53
CA PRO A 63 -0.02 6.94 12.11
C PRO A 63 -1.42 7.51 11.80
N LYS A 64 -1.51 8.28 10.72
CA LYS A 64 -2.79 8.72 10.13
C LYS A 64 -3.48 7.52 9.48
N TRP A 65 -4.31 6.83 10.24
CA TRP A 65 -5.12 5.72 9.75
C TRP A 65 -6.28 6.19 8.89
N LEU A 66 -6.47 5.54 7.74
CA LEU A 66 -7.59 5.77 6.84
C LEU A 66 -8.67 4.69 6.99
N ASN A 67 -9.91 5.08 6.72
CA ASN A 67 -11.01 4.19 6.36
C ASN A 67 -10.95 3.96 4.85
N GLN A 68 -10.18 2.94 4.46
CA GLN A 68 -9.94 2.57 3.06
C GLN A 68 -11.15 1.89 2.45
N THR A 69 -11.61 2.36 1.30
CA THR A 69 -12.83 1.88 0.63
C THR A 69 -12.59 1.46 -0.82
N HIS A 70 -11.31 1.39 -1.25
CA HIS A 70 -10.90 1.23 -2.65
C HIS A 70 -11.37 2.39 -3.55
N SER A 71 -11.48 3.58 -2.97
CA SER A 71 -11.75 4.85 -3.66
C SER A 71 -10.50 5.42 -4.32
N GLU A 72 -10.67 6.56 -4.99
CA GLU A 72 -9.62 7.43 -5.52
C GLU A 72 -9.26 8.58 -4.57
N ILE A 73 -9.85 8.65 -3.38
CA ILE A 73 -9.74 9.81 -2.49
C ILE A 73 -8.33 9.88 -1.87
N CYS A 74 -7.70 11.04 -2.02
CA CYS A 74 -6.43 11.38 -1.38
C CYS A 74 -6.66 12.40 -0.26
N VAL A 75 -6.14 12.09 0.92
CA VAL A 75 -6.31 12.87 2.14
C VAL A 75 -5.00 13.61 2.48
N ASP A 76 -5.09 14.87 2.94
CA ASP A 76 -3.98 15.52 3.63
C ASP A 76 -3.93 15.00 5.07
N ALA A 77 -2.77 14.51 5.52
CA ALA A 77 -2.63 13.97 6.87
C ALA A 77 -3.00 14.96 7.99
N GLN A 78 -2.98 16.27 7.71
CA GLN A 78 -3.41 17.32 8.64
C GLN A 78 -4.93 17.54 8.69
N SER A 79 -5.70 17.03 7.71
CA SER A 79 -7.16 17.14 7.74
C SER A 79 -7.75 16.20 8.79
N ASN A 80 -9.01 16.44 9.18
CA ASN A 80 -9.75 15.53 10.05
C ASN A 80 -10.36 14.35 9.28
N ASP A 81 -10.26 14.33 7.95
CA ASP A 81 -10.83 13.28 7.12
C ASP A 81 -10.06 11.98 7.32
N CYS A 82 -10.80 10.88 7.36
CA CYS A 82 -10.22 9.55 7.41
C CYS A 82 -10.69 8.68 6.24
N GLU A 83 -11.74 9.06 5.52
CA GLU A 83 -12.19 8.31 4.34
C GLU A 83 -11.27 8.58 3.15
N GLY A 84 -10.62 7.52 2.68
CA GLY A 84 -9.76 7.59 1.52
C GLY A 84 -8.77 6.44 1.44
N ASP A 85 -8.09 6.38 0.31
CA ASP A 85 -7.17 5.29 -0.03
C ASP A 85 -5.76 5.79 -0.32
N SER A 86 -5.51 7.09 -0.15
CA SER A 86 -4.15 7.63 -0.15
C SER A 86 -4.05 8.80 0.81
N VAL A 87 -2.84 9.01 1.33
CA VAL A 87 -2.56 10.11 2.25
C VAL A 87 -1.19 10.72 1.95
N ILE A 88 -1.13 12.06 1.98
CA ILE A 88 0.09 12.85 1.79
C ILE A 88 0.33 13.78 2.98
N THR A 89 1.57 14.24 3.14
CA THR A 89 1.95 15.27 4.11
C THR A 89 3.18 16.05 3.67
N CYS A 90 3.24 17.32 4.06
CA CYS A 90 4.45 18.14 4.03
C CYS A 90 5.02 18.41 5.43
N LYS A 91 4.42 17.83 6.48
CA LYS A 91 4.81 18.07 7.88
C LYS A 91 5.80 17.00 8.34
N GLN A 92 6.93 17.46 8.88
CA GLN A 92 7.86 16.60 9.60
C GLN A 92 7.19 15.95 10.80
N GLY A 93 7.58 14.71 11.09
CA GLY A 93 7.06 13.93 12.20
C GLY A 93 5.64 13.40 12.04
N VAL A 94 4.93 13.72 10.95
CA VAL A 94 3.60 13.15 10.65
C VAL A 94 3.76 11.86 9.87
N VAL A 95 3.19 10.76 10.40
CA VAL A 95 3.25 9.43 9.77
C VAL A 95 2.02 9.16 8.90
N CYS A 96 2.22 9.07 7.59
CA CYS A 96 1.22 8.62 6.62
C CYS A 96 1.13 7.09 6.63
N ALA A 97 -0.09 6.53 6.57
CA ALA A 97 -0.29 5.07 6.63
C ALA A 97 -1.40 4.58 5.70
N VAL A 98 -1.16 3.42 5.09
CA VAL A 98 -2.19 2.56 4.52
C VAL A 98 -2.00 1.12 5.00
N MET A 99 -3.09 0.36 5.04
CA MET A 99 -3.09 -1.04 5.42
C MET A 99 -3.41 -1.93 4.22
N THR A 100 -2.72 -3.06 4.09
CA THR A 100 -2.98 -4.01 3.01
C THR A 100 -2.90 -5.47 3.47
N ALA A 101 -3.57 -6.32 2.71
CA ALA A 101 -3.24 -7.73 2.56
C ALA A 101 -3.56 -8.07 1.11
N ASP A 102 -2.53 -8.05 0.26
CA ASP A 102 -2.54 -8.22 -1.22
C ASP A 102 -2.62 -6.94 -2.07
N CYS A 103 -3.42 -5.93 -1.70
CA CYS A 103 -3.47 -4.68 -2.46
C CYS A 103 -2.09 -3.99 -2.49
N LEU A 104 -1.82 -3.20 -3.53
CA LEU A 104 -0.49 -2.58 -3.73
C LEU A 104 -0.32 -1.30 -2.90
N PRO A 105 0.61 -1.25 -1.93
CA PRO A 105 1.04 0.00 -1.34
C PRO A 105 2.03 0.73 -2.26
N ILE A 106 1.77 1.99 -2.57
CA ILE A 106 2.63 2.86 -3.39
C ILE A 106 3.14 3.99 -2.52
N PHE A 107 4.42 3.97 -2.19
CA PHE A 107 5.09 5.06 -1.49
C PHE A 107 5.58 6.12 -2.48
N ALA A 108 5.46 7.39 -2.11
CA ALA A 108 5.95 8.50 -2.91
C ALA A 108 6.65 9.57 -2.07
N SER A 109 7.66 10.19 -2.68
CA SER A 109 8.32 11.40 -2.18
C SER A 109 8.66 12.28 -3.36
N ASN A 110 8.60 13.61 -3.20
CA ASN A 110 9.28 14.49 -4.14
C ASN A 110 10.81 14.36 -4.00
N GLN A 111 11.56 14.86 -4.99
CA GLN A 111 13.03 14.76 -5.03
C GLN A 111 13.71 15.40 -3.81
N SER A 112 13.11 16.47 -3.28
CA SER A 112 13.65 17.20 -2.13
C SER A 112 13.26 16.59 -0.78
N GLY A 113 12.34 15.62 -0.75
CA GLY A 113 11.84 14.98 0.47
C GLY A 113 11.10 15.95 1.40
N THR A 114 10.41 16.93 0.84
CA THR A 114 9.58 17.90 1.58
C THR A 114 8.10 17.55 1.56
N GLN A 115 7.70 16.65 0.66
CA GLN A 115 6.36 16.09 0.59
C GLN A 115 6.46 14.58 0.39
N VAL A 116 5.70 13.83 1.18
CA VAL A 116 5.66 12.37 1.12
C VAL A 116 4.23 11.88 1.20
N GLY A 117 4.01 10.63 0.79
CA GLY A 117 2.72 10.00 0.96
C GLY A 117 2.74 8.52 0.63
N VAL A 118 1.63 7.85 0.92
CA VAL A 118 1.43 6.45 0.58
C VAL A 118 -0.01 6.21 0.13
N ALA A 119 -0.18 5.39 -0.91
CA ALA A 119 -1.47 5.02 -1.49
C ALA A 119 -1.72 3.51 -1.40
N HIS A 120 -2.98 3.15 -1.17
CA HIS A 120 -3.56 1.83 -1.24
C HIS A 120 -4.19 1.62 -2.63
N ALA A 121 -3.48 0.90 -3.48
CA ALA A 121 -3.88 0.62 -4.85
C ALA A 121 -4.32 -0.84 -4.98
N GLY A 122 -5.52 -1.17 -4.51
CA GLY A 122 -6.20 -2.39 -4.94
C GLY A 122 -6.67 -2.28 -6.41
N TRP A 123 -7.02 -3.38 -7.06
CA TRP A 123 -7.43 -3.35 -8.47
C TRP A 123 -8.63 -2.42 -8.74
N GLN A 124 -9.58 -2.34 -7.81
CA GLN A 124 -10.70 -1.38 -7.86
C GLN A 124 -10.21 0.08 -7.73
N GLY A 125 -9.33 0.36 -6.77
CA GLY A 125 -8.76 1.70 -6.59
C GLY A 125 -7.95 2.16 -7.81
N ILE A 126 -7.21 1.25 -8.44
CA ILE A 126 -6.52 1.51 -9.70
C ILE A 126 -7.51 1.89 -10.80
N LEU A 127 -8.62 1.16 -10.92
CA LEU A 127 -9.67 1.50 -11.88
C LEU A 127 -10.29 2.87 -11.58
N ASN A 128 -10.60 3.13 -10.31
CA ASN A 128 -11.21 4.38 -9.83
C ASN A 128 -10.28 5.59 -9.97
N GLY A 129 -8.96 5.36 -10.07
CA GLY A 129 -7.98 6.41 -10.34
C GLY A 129 -7.20 6.89 -9.12
N VAL A 130 -7.03 6.03 -8.11
CA VAL A 130 -6.27 6.36 -6.89
C VAL A 130 -4.83 6.78 -7.18
N ILE A 131 -4.19 6.19 -8.20
CA ILE A 131 -2.81 6.55 -8.57
C ILE A 131 -2.78 7.96 -9.13
N GLU A 132 -3.69 8.28 -10.05
CA GLU A 132 -3.82 9.60 -10.65
C GLU A 132 -4.11 10.68 -9.61
N SER A 133 -5.09 10.43 -8.73
CA SER A 133 -5.43 11.34 -7.62
C SER A 133 -4.27 11.54 -6.66
N PHE A 134 -3.57 10.46 -6.30
CA PHE A 134 -2.42 10.50 -5.39
C PHE A 134 -1.27 11.33 -5.97
N ILE A 135 -0.89 11.10 -7.23
CA ILE A 135 0.18 11.85 -7.89
C ILE A 135 -0.20 13.32 -8.09
N LYS A 136 -1.46 13.61 -8.40
CA LYS A 136 -1.98 14.97 -8.55
C LYS A 136 -1.95 15.77 -7.23
N ALA A 137 -1.98 15.11 -6.08
CA ALA A 137 -1.94 15.75 -4.77
C ALA A 137 -0.53 16.28 -4.41
N PHE A 138 0.51 15.88 -5.14
CA PHE A 138 1.85 16.44 -4.97
C PHE A 138 2.00 17.78 -5.68
N ASP A 139 2.70 18.71 -5.04
CA ASP A 139 3.00 20.03 -5.60
C ASP A 139 4.04 19.95 -6.74
N GLU A 140 4.90 18.93 -6.70
CA GLU A 140 5.93 18.64 -7.70
C GLU A 140 5.62 17.32 -8.43
N HIS A 141 5.77 17.30 -9.75
CA HIS A 141 5.51 16.10 -10.55
C HIS A 141 6.72 15.16 -10.69
N ASN A 142 7.92 15.63 -10.36
CA ASN A 142 9.11 14.78 -10.33
C ASN A 142 9.15 14.00 -9.03
N LEU A 143 8.51 12.82 -9.04
CA LEU A 143 8.36 11.98 -7.86
C LEU A 143 9.27 10.75 -7.92
N LEU A 144 9.73 10.35 -6.75
CA LEU A 144 10.34 9.06 -6.48
C LEU A 144 9.22 8.13 -5.99
N ILE A 145 9.16 6.91 -6.51
CA ILE A 145 8.16 5.91 -6.16
C ILE A 145 8.81 4.62 -5.69
N HIS A 146 8.17 3.98 -4.71
CA HIS A 146 8.49 2.62 -4.30
C HIS A 146 7.22 1.80 -4.13
N PHE A 147 7.20 0.63 -4.75
CA PHE A 147 6.16 -0.36 -4.54
C PHE A 147 6.50 -1.26 -3.36
N GLY A 148 5.61 -1.30 -2.36
CA GLY A 148 5.72 -2.27 -1.27
C GLY A 148 5.17 -3.65 -1.64
N PRO A 149 5.04 -4.57 -0.66
CA PRO A 149 4.60 -5.93 -0.92
C PRO A 149 3.12 -5.99 -1.26
N ALA A 150 2.79 -6.71 -2.32
CA ALA A 150 1.45 -6.91 -2.86
C ALA A 150 1.33 -8.33 -3.39
N ILE A 151 0.16 -8.71 -3.88
CA ILE A 151 -0.02 -9.98 -4.58
C ILE A 151 0.63 -9.93 -5.96
N CYS A 152 1.44 -10.94 -6.28
CA CYS A 152 2.08 -11.06 -7.57
C CYS A 152 1.11 -11.59 -8.66
N ALA A 153 1.43 -11.29 -9.93
CA ALA A 153 0.61 -11.64 -11.09
C ALA A 153 0.22 -13.13 -11.15
N LYS A 154 1.14 -14.01 -10.75
CA LYS A 154 0.89 -15.47 -10.71
C LYS A 154 -0.30 -15.84 -9.82
N ASN A 155 -0.58 -15.06 -8.78
CA ASN A 155 -1.62 -15.37 -7.79
C ASN A 155 -2.84 -14.44 -7.87
N LEU A 156 -2.77 -13.32 -8.60
CA LEU A 156 -3.90 -12.41 -8.80
C LEU A 156 -4.72 -12.77 -10.04
N GLU A 157 -5.47 -13.86 -9.91
CA GLU A 157 -6.49 -14.23 -10.89
C GLU A 157 -7.72 -13.31 -10.79
N VAL A 158 -8.20 -12.84 -11.95
CA VAL A 158 -9.38 -11.99 -12.16
C VAL A 158 -10.21 -12.49 -13.35
N GLY A 159 -11.51 -12.15 -13.39
CA GLY A 159 -12.40 -12.50 -14.50
C GLY A 159 -12.28 -11.56 -15.70
N SER A 160 -12.99 -11.89 -16.78
CA SER A 160 -13.02 -11.10 -18.01
C SER A 160 -13.62 -9.72 -17.81
N GLU A 161 -14.56 -9.58 -16.86
CA GLU A 161 -15.17 -8.31 -16.48
C GLU A 161 -14.13 -7.30 -15.95
N VAL A 162 -13.16 -7.78 -15.16
CA VAL A 162 -12.07 -6.92 -14.68
C VAL A 162 -11.14 -6.57 -15.82
N PHE A 163 -10.80 -7.52 -16.68
CA PHE A 163 -10.00 -7.25 -17.88
C PHE A 163 -10.62 -6.14 -18.75
N GLU A 164 -11.91 -6.24 -19.07
CA GLU A 164 -12.63 -5.24 -19.88
C GLU A 164 -12.60 -3.85 -19.24
N CYS A 165 -12.77 -3.75 -17.92
CA CYS A 165 -12.63 -2.48 -17.19
C CYS A 165 -11.22 -1.88 -17.33
N PHE A 166 -10.17 -2.69 -17.21
CA PHE A 166 -8.79 -2.22 -17.36
C PHE A 166 -8.51 -1.72 -18.79
N ILE A 167 -8.95 -2.44 -19.81
CA ILE A 167 -8.76 -2.02 -21.22
C ILE A 167 -9.55 -0.75 -21.54
N THR A 168 -10.76 -0.63 -21.00
CA THR A 168 -11.62 0.55 -21.18
C THR A 168 -11.00 1.78 -20.56
N LYS A 169 -10.41 1.65 -19.35
CA LYS A 169 -9.69 2.74 -18.68
C LYS A 169 -8.48 3.21 -19.49
N ASN A 170 -7.62 2.28 -19.92
CA ASN A 170 -6.45 2.58 -20.73
C ASN A 170 -5.99 1.33 -21.49
N LYS A 171 -5.99 1.38 -22.82
CA LYS A 171 -5.60 0.25 -23.68
C LYS A 171 -4.20 -0.31 -23.37
N LYS A 172 -3.27 0.53 -22.90
CA LYS A 172 -1.92 0.09 -22.50
C LYS A 172 -1.95 -0.90 -21.34
N LEU A 173 -2.97 -0.84 -20.48
CA LEU A 173 -3.12 -1.76 -19.34
C LEU A 173 -3.28 -3.21 -19.77
N SER A 174 -3.62 -3.51 -21.03
CA SER A 174 -3.57 -4.88 -21.58
C SER A 174 -2.22 -5.58 -21.32
N ALA A 175 -1.11 -4.83 -21.32
CA ALA A 175 0.22 -5.38 -21.04
C ALA A 175 0.38 -5.90 -19.59
N ALA A 176 -0.50 -5.50 -18.67
CA ALA A 176 -0.51 -5.97 -17.29
C ALA A 176 -1.42 -7.19 -17.07
N LEU A 177 -2.14 -7.67 -18.10
CA LEU A 177 -3.01 -8.84 -17.97
C LEU A 177 -2.56 -9.96 -18.92
N THR A 178 -2.38 -11.16 -18.37
CA THR A 178 -2.08 -12.36 -19.15
C THR A 178 -3.24 -13.33 -19.09
N GLN A 179 -3.80 -13.70 -20.24
CA GLN A 179 -4.89 -14.68 -20.30
C GLN A 179 -4.38 -16.07 -19.89
N LYS A 180 -5.16 -16.77 -19.06
CA LYS A 180 -4.95 -18.15 -18.61
C LYS A 180 -6.28 -18.89 -18.62
N GLY A 181 -6.54 -19.63 -19.70
CA GLY A 181 -7.84 -20.24 -19.95
C GLY A 181 -8.91 -19.16 -20.10
N ASP A 182 -9.99 -19.28 -19.33
CA ASP A 182 -11.13 -18.34 -19.36
C ASP A 182 -10.94 -17.14 -18.42
N LYS A 183 -9.80 -17.07 -17.70
CA LYS A 183 -9.49 -16.01 -16.74
C LYS A 183 -8.22 -15.26 -17.11
N TYR A 184 -7.92 -14.22 -16.34
CA TYR A 184 -6.72 -13.40 -16.51
C TYR A 184 -5.92 -13.35 -15.22
N HIS A 185 -4.61 -13.28 -15.36
CA HIS A 185 -3.69 -12.96 -14.29
C HIS A 185 -3.33 -11.49 -14.41
N LEU A 186 -3.68 -10.69 -13.40
CA LEU A 186 -3.40 -9.26 -13.34
C LEU A 186 -2.08 -9.01 -12.61
N ASP A 187 -1.12 -8.41 -13.31
CA ASP A 187 0.09 -7.86 -12.71
C ASP A 187 -0.20 -6.44 -12.19
N ILE A 188 -0.49 -6.35 -10.88
CA ILE A 188 -0.82 -5.08 -10.24
C ILE A 188 0.36 -4.09 -10.24
N TYR A 189 1.60 -4.60 -10.19
CA TYR A 189 2.80 -3.77 -10.26
C TYR A 189 2.97 -3.18 -11.66
N GLN A 190 2.77 -3.99 -12.70
CA GLN A 190 2.84 -3.52 -14.09
C GLN A 190 1.70 -2.54 -14.42
N ALA A 191 0.49 -2.79 -13.93
CA ALA A 191 -0.63 -1.88 -14.10
C ALA A 191 -0.35 -0.49 -13.47
N ALA A 192 0.14 -0.47 -12.23
CA ALA A 192 0.53 0.77 -11.57
C ALA A 192 1.68 1.47 -12.29
N ARG A 193 2.69 0.72 -12.75
CA ARG A 193 3.81 1.26 -13.52
C ARG A 193 3.35 1.96 -14.80
N ILE A 194 2.47 1.32 -15.59
CA ILE A 194 1.93 1.92 -16.82
C ILE A 194 1.25 3.27 -16.53
N ILE A 195 0.43 3.33 -15.47
CA ILE A 195 -0.28 4.57 -15.10
C ILE A 195 0.72 5.64 -14.64
N LEU A 196 1.68 5.29 -13.79
CA LEU A 196 2.72 6.22 -13.33
C LEU A 196 3.56 6.78 -14.47
N ASN A 197 4.00 5.93 -15.40
CA ASN A 197 4.76 6.37 -16.57
C ASN A 197 3.92 7.29 -17.48
N ASP A 198 2.60 7.03 -17.64
CA ASP A 198 1.69 7.92 -18.38
C ASP A 198 1.52 9.29 -17.70
N LEU A 199 1.73 9.36 -16.38
CA LEU A 199 1.76 10.60 -15.60
C LEU A 199 3.15 11.27 -15.57
N GLY A 200 4.14 10.72 -16.27
CA GLY A 200 5.51 11.24 -16.33
C GLY A 200 6.40 10.85 -15.14
N VAL A 201 6.02 9.83 -14.36
CA VAL A 201 6.79 9.34 -13.22
C VAL A 201 7.55 8.07 -13.62
N ASP A 202 8.86 8.22 -13.83
CA ASP A 202 9.73 7.11 -14.29
C ASP A 202 10.56 6.47 -13.16
N ALA A 203 10.81 7.21 -12.08
CA ALA A 203 11.66 6.77 -10.97
C ALA A 203 10.92 5.82 -10.02
N ILE A 204 10.73 4.56 -10.44
CA ILE A 204 9.93 3.56 -9.73
C ILE A 204 10.80 2.36 -9.33
N THR A 205 10.81 2.04 -8.04
CA THR A 205 11.52 0.89 -7.45
C THR A 205 10.58 -0.10 -6.77
N GLY A 206 11.10 -1.25 -6.33
CA GLY A 206 10.30 -2.31 -5.69
C GLY A 206 9.45 -3.10 -6.69
N GLY A 207 8.42 -3.77 -6.18
CA GLY A 207 7.50 -4.57 -6.99
C GLY A 207 7.98 -5.99 -7.31
N ASP A 208 8.78 -6.56 -6.41
CA ASP A 208 9.41 -7.89 -6.52
C ASP A 208 8.95 -8.88 -5.44
N GLN A 209 7.92 -8.52 -4.67
CA GLN A 209 7.37 -9.32 -3.58
C GLN A 209 6.05 -10.01 -3.98
N CYS A 210 5.66 -11.04 -3.25
CA CYS A 210 4.36 -11.68 -3.37
C CYS A 210 3.80 -12.05 -1.99
N THR A 211 2.75 -11.36 -1.54
CA THR A 211 2.09 -11.58 -0.25
C THR A 211 1.54 -13.00 -0.08
N VAL A 212 1.06 -13.60 -1.19
CA VAL A 212 0.57 -14.98 -1.21
C VAL A 212 1.70 -15.99 -1.01
N GLU A 213 2.80 -15.84 -1.74
CA GLU A 213 3.90 -16.83 -1.75
C GLU A 213 4.83 -16.69 -0.53
N GLN A 214 4.94 -15.50 0.05
CA GLN A 214 5.78 -15.22 1.22
C GLN A 214 4.94 -15.24 2.51
N ASP A 215 4.29 -16.36 2.76
CA ASP A 215 3.34 -16.60 3.86
C ASP A 215 3.91 -16.40 5.27
N LYS A 216 5.20 -16.67 5.46
CA LYS A 216 5.95 -16.42 6.70
C LYS A 216 6.23 -14.95 6.96
N THR A 217 6.02 -14.08 5.96
CA THR A 217 6.37 -12.65 6.04
C THR A 217 5.14 -11.77 5.99
N TYR A 218 4.14 -12.10 5.17
CA TYR A 218 3.00 -11.22 4.91
C TYR A 218 1.65 -11.91 5.14
N PHE A 219 0.67 -11.12 5.59
CA PHE A 219 -0.73 -11.50 5.48
C PHE A 219 -1.17 -11.46 4.01
N SER A 220 -2.14 -12.30 3.67
CA SER A 220 -2.76 -12.33 2.33
C SER A 220 -4.24 -12.68 2.47
N TYR A 221 -5.10 -11.83 1.93
CA TYR A 221 -6.55 -12.07 1.92
C TYR A 221 -6.92 -13.16 0.90
N ARG A 222 -6.23 -13.22 -0.24
CA ARG A 222 -6.37 -14.26 -1.26
C ARG A 222 -6.08 -15.64 -0.68
N ARG A 223 -5.09 -15.76 0.21
CA ARG A 223 -4.72 -17.02 0.85
C ARG A 223 -5.60 -17.36 2.05
N ASP A 224 -5.81 -16.41 2.95
CA ASP A 224 -6.37 -16.68 4.29
C ASP A 224 -7.84 -16.20 4.45
N GLY A 225 -8.39 -15.54 3.43
CA GLY A 225 -9.77 -15.07 3.39
C GLY A 225 -10.09 -14.03 4.46
N ALA A 226 -11.30 -14.11 5.00
CA ALA A 226 -11.80 -13.18 6.03
C ALA A 226 -10.96 -13.19 7.31
N ASN A 227 -10.20 -14.25 7.57
CA ASN A 227 -9.36 -14.40 8.77
C ASN A 227 -7.94 -13.84 8.58
N SER A 228 -7.68 -13.10 7.51
CA SER A 228 -6.37 -12.48 7.27
C SER A 228 -6.22 -11.15 8.01
N GLY A 229 -5.09 -10.95 8.67
CA GLY A 229 -4.69 -9.63 9.22
C GLY A 229 -4.32 -8.62 8.12
N ARG A 230 -3.88 -7.42 8.53
CA ARG A 230 -3.35 -6.41 7.62
C ARG A 230 -1.96 -5.95 8.06
N MET A 231 -1.04 -5.88 7.09
CA MET A 231 0.20 -5.12 7.25
C MET A 231 -0.12 -3.63 7.18
N ALA A 232 0.79 -2.81 7.70
CA ALA A 232 0.78 -1.36 7.50
C ALA A 232 2.02 -0.92 6.72
N HIS A 233 1.83 0.12 5.91
CA HIS A 233 2.82 0.72 5.05
C HIS A 233 2.91 2.19 5.42
N LEU A 234 4.03 2.58 6.04
CA LEU A 234 4.20 3.88 6.66
C LEU A 234 5.28 4.68 5.96
N ILE A 235 5.08 5.99 5.87
CA ILE A 235 6.09 6.94 5.36
C ILE A 235 5.99 8.27 6.11
N TRP A 236 7.13 8.88 6.39
CA TRP A 236 7.20 10.17 7.08
C TRP A 236 8.50 10.91 6.72
N ILE A 237 8.54 12.18 7.10
CA ILE A 237 9.74 13.01 7.04
C ILE A 237 10.27 13.13 8.48
N ASP A 238 11.50 12.69 8.72
CA ASP A 238 12.19 12.91 9.99
C ASP A 238 12.29 14.41 10.29
N SER A 239 12.16 14.72 11.57
CA SER A 239 12.39 16.04 12.16
C SER A 239 13.86 16.42 12.16
#